data_AF-A0A4V1SB46-F1
#
_entry.id   AF-A0A4V1SB46-F1
#
_cell.length_a   1.000
_cell.length_b   1.000
_cell.length_c   1.000
_cell.angle_alpha   90.00
_cell.angle_beta   90.00
_cell.angle_gamma   90.00
#
_symmetry.space_group_name_H-M   'P 1'
#
loop_
_entity.id
_entity.type
_entity.pdbx_description
1 polymer ?
#
loop_
_entity_poly.entity_id
_entity_poly.type
_entity_poly.pdbx_seq_one_letter_code
_entity_poly.pdbx_strand_id
1 'polypeptide(L)'
;MPPDPGLLPQGLPDGSAFPIAPVAPIPSGPARRSQVITLSPTGVQIPLKGVTLIPDKRVKIGDRPPLDVTPVDGVKLLGGIQDPPAKAELLSEIENRFLNKPLTFGGLEDLVKLVENHYIRHGRQLTHAFVPSQVITDKIAIAILEGKVTKLDAKSVVPEDRTWWASWYDEPYSLDKILEKVRTKTANLNSVEPVELNKVLLDLNQSPWARLERPVQHPFRRVTAKYSPVEDYIGQTEVTLLVEQKRPLRFFTGYDNALTDLLGEDRVYAGFVWYDAFALNLDHQLAVQYFTSPDGDFIEGIAGSYIVPWTEKQTTEIYAAYSESVAGITIGGIPSDVTGESTVVGFRHYYELPPIVAGGEIIRGEGYAREGDGRLAWWTLGKRDRQSFGIFHEVGAGLDFKTTDNNLQFGGATVTADSADILQLVVEYNARQTDGSGETTFSWKNHFGIGGSSDDELAALRNGAESSYWYTKVELDREHDLPWGMLAHGRLTGQYSTDNLLQSEQLGFGGYSSVRGFPERSFRGDNGWLLSLELYSPAIHPLGHLLPSLGWADELRFLIFTDWGSGSASEEFAADPLDDDQTIGSVGVGLRYDVNDNLRLRIDYGIQVQQLDEPPFPQGTSDNQTHIGLAWTF
;
A
#
# COMPACT_ATOMS: atom_id res chain seq x y z
N MET A 1 -30.29 9.87 3.13
CA MET A 1 -29.43 8.69 2.85
C MET A 1 -28.17 8.80 3.69
N PRO A 2 -27.63 7.73 4.28
CA PRO A 2 -26.32 7.78 4.91
C PRO A 2 -25.20 7.99 3.90
N PRO A 3 -24.16 8.75 4.27
CA PRO A 3 -22.93 8.78 3.51
C PRO A 3 -22.38 7.34 3.41
N ASP A 4 -22.12 6.89 2.19
CA ASP A 4 -21.40 5.64 1.94
C ASP A 4 -20.07 5.65 2.72
N PRO A 5 -19.75 4.63 3.55
CA PRO A 5 -18.43 4.52 4.18
C PRO A 5 -17.27 4.53 3.19
N GLY A 6 -17.53 4.27 1.90
CA GLY A 6 -16.60 4.48 0.77
C GLY A 6 -16.34 5.94 0.38
N LEU A 7 -16.96 6.92 1.06
CA LEU A 7 -16.73 8.37 0.89
C LEU A 7 -15.53 8.89 1.68
N LEU A 8 -15.04 8.13 2.65
CA LEU A 8 -13.68 8.34 3.16
C LEU A 8 -12.72 7.91 2.04
N PRO A 9 -11.55 8.54 1.86
CA PRO A 9 -10.59 8.13 0.85
C PRO A 9 -10.08 6.70 1.14
N GLN A 10 -10.86 5.70 0.73
CA GLN A 10 -10.44 4.34 0.44
C GLN A 10 -9.59 4.45 -0.82
N GLY A 11 -8.28 4.50 -0.63
CA GLY A 11 -7.32 4.47 -1.72
C GLY A 11 -6.96 5.85 -2.26
N LEU A 12 -6.04 6.53 -1.57
CA LEU A 12 -4.86 6.94 -2.33
C LEU A 12 -4.23 5.66 -2.89
N PRO A 13 -3.84 5.63 -4.17
CA PRO A 13 -3.25 4.44 -4.75
C PRO A 13 -1.97 4.06 -4.00
N ASP A 14 -2.04 2.96 -3.25
CA ASP A 14 -0.89 2.08 -3.14
C ASP A 14 -0.63 1.53 -4.53
N GLY A 15 0.48 1.93 -5.17
CA GLY A 15 0.78 1.38 -6.49
C GLY A 15 1.88 2.04 -7.31
N SER A 16 2.38 3.24 -7.01
CA SER A 16 3.61 3.72 -7.66
C SER A 16 4.81 3.13 -6.92
N ALA A 17 5.26 1.97 -7.40
CA ALA A 17 6.63 1.55 -7.19
C ALA A 17 7.52 2.69 -7.69
N PHE A 18 8.11 3.45 -6.76
CA PHE A 18 9.22 4.32 -7.11
C PHE A 18 10.26 3.44 -7.83
N PRO A 19 10.80 3.84 -8.99
CA PRO A 19 12.05 3.25 -9.43
C PRO A 19 13.03 3.40 -8.28
N ILE A 20 13.61 2.28 -7.83
CA ILE A 20 14.75 2.30 -6.93
C ILE A 20 15.76 3.23 -7.60
N ALA A 21 16.00 4.40 -6.99
CA ALA A 21 17.06 5.26 -7.45
C ALA A 21 18.33 4.41 -7.49
N PRO A 22 19.07 4.34 -8.62
CA PRO A 22 20.33 3.63 -8.63
C PRO A 22 21.17 4.16 -7.48
N VAL A 23 21.74 3.24 -6.69
CA VAL A 23 22.74 3.58 -5.69
C VAL A 23 23.73 4.50 -6.39
N ALA A 24 23.83 5.75 -5.94
CA ALA A 24 24.79 6.69 -6.51
C ALA A 24 26.15 5.98 -6.47
N PRO A 25 26.88 5.89 -7.61
CA PRO A 25 28.20 5.30 -7.59
C PRO A 25 29.01 6.02 -6.51
N ILE A 26 29.57 5.23 -5.61
CA ILE A 26 30.47 5.72 -4.57
C ILE A 26 31.50 6.61 -5.29
N PRO A 27 31.67 7.88 -4.91
CA PRO A 27 32.70 8.72 -5.49
C PRO A 27 34.02 7.97 -5.38
N SER A 28 34.67 7.72 -6.51
CA SER A 28 36.01 7.15 -6.51
C SER A 28 36.88 8.07 -5.66
N GLY A 29 37.20 7.64 -4.44
CA GLY A 29 38.14 8.34 -3.57
C GLY A 29 39.46 8.56 -4.33
N PRO A 30 40.26 9.55 -3.93
CA PRO A 30 41.53 9.85 -4.60
C PRO A 30 42.34 8.56 -4.71
N ALA A 31 42.75 8.23 -5.94
CA ALA A 31 43.47 7.00 -6.28
C ALA A 31 44.66 6.80 -5.32
N ARG A 32 44.48 5.94 -4.32
CA ARG A 32 45.58 5.55 -3.44
C ARG A 32 46.50 4.69 -4.28
N ARG A 33 47.76 5.12 -4.39
CA ARG A 33 48.87 4.39 -5.04
C ARG A 33 48.79 2.91 -4.65
N SER A 34 48.37 2.08 -5.60
CA SER A 34 48.62 0.65 -5.56
C SER A 34 50.12 0.47 -5.42
N GLN A 35 50.58 -0.09 -4.30
CA GLN A 35 51.89 -0.70 -4.29
C GLN A 35 51.84 -1.81 -5.32
N VAL A 36 52.47 -1.57 -6.47
CA VAL A 36 52.65 -2.57 -7.51
C VAL A 36 53.49 -3.68 -6.90
N ILE A 37 52.83 -4.77 -6.52
CA ILE A 37 53.49 -6.04 -6.30
C ILE A 37 53.78 -6.58 -7.69
N THR A 38 54.99 -6.37 -8.20
CA THR A 38 55.46 -7.06 -9.41
C THR A 38 55.68 -8.53 -9.08
N LEU A 39 54.71 -9.37 -9.47
CA LEU A 39 54.88 -10.82 -9.57
C LEU A 39 54.66 -11.23 -11.03
N SER A 40 55.53 -12.13 -11.51
CA SER A 40 55.56 -12.60 -12.90
C SER A 40 54.22 -13.19 -13.35
N PRO A 41 53.78 -12.96 -14.61
CA PRO A 41 52.49 -13.43 -15.14
C PRO A 41 52.42 -14.94 -15.42
N THR A 42 53.48 -15.69 -15.15
CA THR A 42 53.47 -17.16 -15.17
C THR A 42 52.97 -17.70 -13.85
N GLY A 43 51.66 -17.93 -13.80
CA GLY A 43 50.92 -18.42 -12.64
C GLY A 43 51.51 -19.70 -12.07
N VAL A 44 51.86 -19.62 -10.79
CA VAL A 44 52.11 -20.79 -9.96
C VAL A 44 50.76 -21.48 -9.75
N GLN A 45 50.50 -22.57 -10.50
CA GLN A 45 49.30 -23.42 -10.39
C GLN A 45 49.37 -24.31 -9.16
N ILE A 46 49.53 -23.74 -7.97
CA ILE A 46 49.45 -24.54 -6.75
C ILE A 46 47.96 -24.81 -6.47
N PRO A 47 47.56 -26.09 -6.32
CA PRO A 47 46.20 -26.41 -5.89
C PRO A 47 45.99 -25.88 -4.47
N LEU A 48 44.97 -25.05 -4.29
CA LEU A 48 44.63 -24.46 -3.00
C LEU A 48 44.06 -25.54 -2.08
N LYS A 49 44.75 -25.87 -0.99
CA LYS A 49 44.34 -26.87 0.00
C LYS A 49 43.62 -26.29 1.20
N GLY A 50 43.69 -24.97 1.41
CA GLY A 50 43.04 -24.36 2.57
C GLY A 50 42.79 -22.86 2.47
N VAL A 51 41.66 -22.44 3.04
CA VAL A 51 41.24 -21.03 3.17
C VAL A 51 40.90 -20.78 4.63
N THR A 52 41.58 -19.83 5.26
CA THR A 52 41.32 -19.43 6.65
C THR A 52 40.79 -18.00 6.68
N LEU A 53 39.52 -17.83 7.06
CA LEU A 53 38.89 -16.53 7.21
C LEU A 53 39.17 -16.00 8.62
N ILE A 54 39.82 -14.85 8.73
CA ILE A 54 40.25 -14.24 9.99
C ILE A 54 39.55 -12.90 10.22
N PRO A 55 39.03 -12.62 11.43
CA PRO A 55 38.52 -11.29 11.74
C PRO A 55 39.68 -10.29 11.81
N ASP A 56 39.54 -9.16 11.12
CA ASP A 56 40.47 -8.04 11.22
C ASP A 56 40.09 -7.16 12.42
N LYS A 57 41.04 -6.99 13.35
CA LYS A 57 40.86 -6.17 14.56
C LYS A 57 41.57 -4.82 14.47
N ARG A 58 42.08 -4.42 13.29
CA ARG A 58 42.71 -3.11 13.11
C ARG A 58 41.75 -2.00 13.48
N VAL A 59 42.29 -0.99 14.14
CA VAL A 59 41.54 0.18 14.57
C VAL A 59 42.04 1.42 13.84
N LYS A 60 43.36 1.58 13.60
CA LYS A 60 43.92 2.77 12.93
C LYS A 60 44.49 2.51 11.54
N ILE A 61 44.42 3.53 10.69
CA ILE A 61 45.03 3.56 9.35
C ILE A 61 46.55 3.49 9.50
N GLY A 62 47.17 2.45 8.91
CA GLY A 62 48.62 2.23 8.98
C GLY A 62 49.04 1.08 9.90
N ASP A 63 48.14 0.59 10.76
CA ASP A 63 48.38 -0.63 11.52
C ASP A 63 48.56 -1.81 10.54
N ARG A 64 49.71 -2.47 10.61
CA ARG A 64 50.00 -3.72 9.91
C ARG A 64 50.26 -4.79 10.96
N PRO A 65 49.22 -5.38 11.58
CA PRO A 65 49.45 -6.57 12.37
C PRO A 65 50.00 -7.65 11.42
N PRO A 66 51.04 -8.39 11.81
CA PRO A 66 51.42 -9.60 11.10
C PRO A 66 50.22 -10.56 11.03
N LEU A 67 50.22 -11.50 10.08
CA LEU A 67 49.32 -12.65 10.22
C LEU A 67 49.70 -13.40 11.50
N ASP A 68 48.93 -13.19 12.56
CA ASP A 68 49.01 -13.96 13.79
C ASP A 68 48.43 -15.38 13.63
N VAL A 69 47.98 -15.74 12.41
CA VAL A 69 47.34 -17.02 12.12
C VAL A 69 48.01 -17.68 10.93
N THR A 70 48.42 -18.94 11.13
CA THR A 70 48.86 -19.83 10.06
C THR A 70 47.64 -20.46 9.37
N PRO A 71 47.47 -20.31 8.05
CA PRO A 71 46.39 -20.97 7.32
C PRO A 71 46.44 -22.50 7.48
N VAL A 72 45.27 -23.13 7.66
CA VAL A 72 45.12 -24.59 7.83
C VAL A 72 44.52 -25.25 6.58
N ASP A 73 44.61 -26.57 6.49
CA ASP A 73 43.90 -27.33 5.44
C ASP A 73 42.37 -27.25 5.63
N GLY A 74 41.63 -27.26 4.52
CA GLY A 74 40.18 -27.06 4.50
C GLY A 74 39.75 -25.60 4.65
N VAL A 75 38.44 -25.34 4.72
CA VAL A 75 37.92 -23.99 4.95
C VAL A 75 37.62 -23.79 6.43
N LYS A 76 38.24 -22.77 7.04
CA LYS A 76 38.05 -22.47 8.46
C LYS A 76 37.68 -21.00 8.66
N LEU A 77 36.59 -20.77 9.39
CA LEU A 77 36.16 -19.46 9.84
C LEU A 77 36.57 -19.26 11.30
N LEU A 78 37.47 -18.31 11.57
CA LEU A 78 37.99 -18.00 12.91
C LEU A 78 37.27 -16.83 13.61
N GLY A 79 36.27 -16.22 12.96
CA GLY A 79 35.41 -15.16 13.50
C GLY A 79 34.49 -14.58 12.42
N GLY A 80 33.48 -13.79 12.82
CA GLY A 80 32.51 -13.16 11.91
C GLY A 80 31.10 -13.75 12.00
N ILE A 81 30.43 -14.03 10.87
CA ILE A 81 29.05 -14.54 10.82
C ILE A 81 28.88 -15.78 11.72
N GLN A 82 28.00 -15.65 12.71
CA GLN A 82 27.68 -16.71 13.67
C GLN A 82 26.42 -17.50 13.30
N ASP A 83 25.64 -17.01 12.34
CA ASP A 83 24.43 -17.69 11.84
C ASP A 83 24.80 -19.06 11.22
N PRO A 84 24.32 -20.19 11.76
CA PRO A 84 24.75 -21.51 11.30
C PRO A 84 24.43 -21.83 9.83
N PRO A 85 23.23 -21.51 9.29
CA PRO A 85 22.93 -21.63 7.86
C PRO A 85 23.87 -20.82 6.97
N ALA A 86 24.00 -19.52 7.22
CA ALA A 86 24.86 -18.64 6.44
C ALA A 86 26.33 -19.07 6.48
N LYS A 87 26.80 -19.56 7.63
CA LYS A 87 28.15 -20.11 7.78
C LYS A 87 28.34 -21.37 6.93
N ALA A 88 27.38 -22.30 6.97
CA ALA A 88 27.46 -23.55 6.21
C ALA A 88 27.46 -23.29 4.69
N GLU A 89 26.65 -22.35 4.22
CA GLU A 89 26.61 -21.92 2.82
C GLU A 89 27.98 -21.39 2.36
N LEU A 90 28.57 -20.44 3.09
CA LEU A 90 29.88 -19.87 2.74
C LEU A 90 30.98 -20.92 2.67
N LEU A 91 31.04 -21.81 3.67
CA LEU A 91 32.05 -22.87 3.70
C LEU A 91 31.90 -23.79 2.48
N SER A 92 30.67 -24.23 2.18
CA SER A 92 30.37 -25.07 1.02
C SER A 92 30.71 -24.40 -0.31
N GLU A 93 30.38 -23.11 -0.49
CA GLU A 93 30.73 -22.39 -1.70
C GLU A 93 32.25 -22.29 -1.90
N ILE A 94 33.02 -22.01 -0.83
CA ILE A 94 34.47 -21.94 -0.91
C ILE A 94 35.08 -23.31 -1.23
N GLU A 95 34.63 -24.36 -0.55
CA GLU A 95 35.09 -25.74 -0.75
C GLU A 95 34.86 -26.19 -2.20
N ASN A 96 33.64 -26.03 -2.71
CA ASN A 96 33.28 -26.50 -4.05
C ASN A 96 33.93 -25.68 -5.16
N ARG A 97 34.12 -24.38 -4.96
CA ARG A 97 34.57 -23.48 -6.02
C ARG A 97 36.08 -23.31 -6.07
N PHE A 98 36.80 -23.41 -4.96
CA PHE A 98 38.22 -23.01 -4.89
C PHE A 98 39.16 -24.07 -4.34
N LEU A 99 38.72 -24.94 -3.42
CA LEU A 99 39.62 -25.98 -2.90
C LEU A 99 39.99 -27.00 -3.98
N ASN A 100 41.22 -27.51 -3.87
CA ASN A 100 41.87 -28.46 -4.78
C ASN A 100 41.94 -28.00 -6.25
N LYS A 101 41.68 -26.72 -6.53
CA LYS A 101 41.82 -26.11 -7.85
C LYS A 101 43.04 -25.21 -7.90
N PRO A 102 43.65 -25.01 -9.08
CA PRO A 102 44.79 -24.10 -9.23
C PRO A 102 44.44 -22.68 -8.81
N LEU A 103 45.21 -22.11 -7.87
CA LEU A 103 45.03 -20.71 -7.47
C LEU A 103 45.59 -19.79 -8.56
N THR A 104 44.72 -19.02 -9.20
CA THR A 104 45.11 -17.94 -10.12
C THR A 104 44.86 -16.58 -9.47
N PHE A 105 45.44 -15.51 -10.00
CA PHE A 105 45.18 -14.16 -9.51
C PHE A 105 43.69 -13.78 -9.63
N GLY A 106 43.06 -14.11 -10.76
CA GLY A 106 41.61 -13.93 -10.94
C GLY A 106 40.78 -14.78 -9.98
N GLY A 107 41.17 -16.04 -9.77
CA GLY A 107 40.51 -16.93 -8.80
C GLY A 107 40.66 -16.45 -7.35
N LEU A 108 41.75 -15.75 -7.03
CA LEU A 108 41.92 -15.12 -5.72
C LEU A 108 40.98 -13.90 -5.55
N GLU A 109 40.87 -13.06 -6.58
CA GLU A 109 39.93 -11.94 -6.58
C GLU A 109 38.48 -12.41 -6.46
N ASP A 110 38.12 -13.47 -7.18
CA ASP A 110 36.80 -14.09 -7.11
C ASP A 110 36.50 -14.67 -5.72
N LEU A 111 37.49 -15.29 -5.07
CA LEU A 111 37.36 -15.81 -3.71
C LEU A 111 37.13 -14.69 -2.70
N VAL A 112 37.88 -13.59 -2.78
CA VAL A 112 37.71 -12.43 -1.90
C VAL A 112 36.33 -11.81 -2.11
N LYS A 113 35.92 -11.57 -3.37
CA LYS A 113 34.58 -11.04 -3.70
C LYS A 113 33.46 -11.95 -3.23
N LEU A 114 33.63 -13.27 -3.33
CA LEU A 114 32.66 -14.24 -2.81
C LEU A 114 32.46 -14.08 -1.30
N VAL A 115 33.56 -14.03 -0.53
CA VAL A 115 33.52 -13.83 0.92
C VAL A 115 32.86 -12.48 1.27
N GLU A 116 33.26 -11.40 0.61
CA GLU A 116 32.72 -10.06 0.83
C GLU A 116 31.22 -9.99 0.54
N ASN A 117 30.80 -10.45 -0.64
CA ASN A 117 29.39 -10.47 -1.04
C ASN A 117 28.53 -11.37 -0.15
N HIS A 118 29.09 -12.47 0.35
CA HIS A 118 28.39 -13.33 1.30
C HIS A 118 28.04 -12.59 2.59
N TYR A 119 29.00 -11.83 3.13
CA TYR A 119 28.78 -10.98 4.29
C TYR A 119 27.77 -9.87 4.02
N ILE A 120 27.88 -9.20 2.87
CA ILE A 120 26.95 -8.13 2.47
C ILE A 120 25.51 -8.67 2.33
N ARG A 121 25.31 -9.82 1.68
CA ARG A 121 23.99 -10.46 1.51
C ARG A 121 23.35 -10.85 2.85
N HIS A 122 24.17 -11.24 3.82
CA HIS A 122 23.74 -11.51 5.20
C HIS A 122 23.71 -10.25 6.08
N GLY A 123 23.58 -9.08 5.45
CA GLY A 123 23.32 -7.78 6.06
C GLY A 123 24.55 -7.06 6.66
N ARG A 124 25.77 -7.56 6.47
CA ARG A 124 27.02 -6.91 6.89
C ARG A 124 27.54 -5.99 5.78
N GLN A 125 26.77 -4.95 5.44
CA GLN A 125 27.04 -4.06 4.29
C GLN A 125 28.36 -3.28 4.35
N LEU A 126 28.91 -3.05 5.55
CA LEU A 126 30.18 -2.36 5.75
C LEU A 126 31.38 -3.30 5.87
N THR A 127 31.22 -4.56 5.44
CA THR A 127 32.30 -5.55 5.46
C THR A 127 33.21 -5.38 4.26
N HIS A 128 34.52 -5.45 4.49
CA HIS A 128 35.52 -5.56 3.45
C HIS A 128 36.38 -6.81 3.67
N ALA A 129 36.47 -7.66 2.66
CA ALA A 129 37.38 -8.82 2.67
C ALA A 129 38.65 -8.49 1.88
N PHE A 130 39.81 -8.88 2.38
CA PHE A 130 41.07 -8.68 1.66
C PHE A 130 42.12 -9.72 2.07
N VAL A 131 43.16 -9.85 1.25
CA VAL A 131 44.29 -10.76 1.52
C VAL A 131 45.38 -9.98 2.27
N PRO A 132 45.62 -10.26 3.56
CA PRO A 132 46.74 -9.66 4.29
C PRO A 132 48.09 -10.14 3.73
N SER A 133 49.14 -9.37 4.01
CA SER A 133 50.52 -9.68 3.56
C SER A 133 50.98 -11.03 4.09
N GLN A 134 51.11 -12.02 3.20
CA GLN A 134 51.49 -13.39 3.54
C GLN A 134 52.33 -14.03 2.43
N VAL A 135 53.05 -15.10 2.77
CA VAL A 135 53.61 -16.00 1.77
C VAL A 135 52.53 -17.00 1.39
N ILE A 136 52.13 -17.00 0.11
CA ILE A 136 51.09 -17.91 -0.40
C ILE A 136 51.79 -19.14 -1.00
N THR A 137 51.56 -20.30 -0.39
CA THR A 137 51.92 -21.62 -0.95
C THR A 137 50.65 -22.30 -1.45
N ASP A 138 50.14 -23.31 -0.74
CA ASP A 138 48.90 -24.03 -1.01
C ASP A 138 47.76 -23.60 -0.07
N LYS A 139 47.97 -22.59 0.78
CA LYS A 139 46.98 -22.13 1.75
C LYS A 139 46.96 -20.61 1.80
N ILE A 140 45.81 -20.06 2.12
CA ILE A 140 45.61 -18.62 2.21
C ILE A 140 44.76 -18.24 3.41
N ALA A 141 45.10 -17.10 4.01
CA ALA A 141 44.22 -16.42 4.95
C ALA A 141 43.62 -15.16 4.32
N ILE A 142 42.33 -14.94 4.57
CA ILE A 142 41.56 -13.77 4.13
C ILE A 142 41.10 -13.04 5.38
N ALA A 143 41.47 -11.77 5.49
CA ALA A 143 41.04 -10.92 6.58
C ALA A 143 39.68 -10.29 6.27
N ILE A 144 38.80 -10.30 7.27
CA ILE A 144 37.44 -9.77 7.19
C ILE A 144 37.37 -8.59 8.14
N LEU A 145 37.28 -7.40 7.56
CA LEU A 145 37.08 -6.16 8.28
C LEU A 145 35.58 -5.85 8.32
N GLU A 146 34.96 -6.01 9.49
CA GLU A 146 33.57 -5.59 9.70
C GLU A 146 33.51 -4.13 10.13
N GLY A 147 32.89 -3.29 9.30
CA GLY A 147 32.69 -1.89 9.62
C GLY A 147 31.76 -1.67 10.81
N LYS A 148 32.12 -0.74 11.70
CA LYS A 148 31.33 -0.31 12.86
C LYS A 148 30.85 1.13 12.67
N VAL A 149 29.60 1.37 13.07
CA VAL A 149 29.06 2.74 13.18
C VAL A 149 29.54 3.34 14.51
N THR A 150 30.28 4.43 14.46
CA THR A 150 30.83 5.10 15.66
C THR A 150 30.03 6.32 16.09
N LYS A 151 29.31 6.92 15.14
CA LYS A 151 28.45 8.07 15.35
C LYS A 151 27.24 7.97 14.44
N LEU A 152 26.06 8.23 15.01
CA LEU A 152 24.81 8.38 14.29
C LEU A 152 24.29 9.79 14.52
N ASP A 153 24.04 10.51 13.43
CA ASP A 153 23.49 11.87 13.42
C ASP A 153 22.32 11.94 12.44
N ALA A 154 21.47 12.96 12.55
CA ALA A 154 20.37 13.19 11.62
C ALA A 154 20.36 14.66 11.16
N LYS A 155 20.07 14.88 9.88
CA LYS A 155 20.00 16.22 9.27
C LYS A 155 18.75 16.32 8.40
N SER A 156 18.00 17.40 8.59
CA SER A 156 16.90 17.74 7.70
C SER A 156 17.45 18.21 6.36
N VAL A 157 16.85 17.72 5.28
CA VAL A 157 17.11 18.17 3.91
C VAL A 157 15.81 18.78 3.40
N VAL A 158 15.71 20.11 3.45
CA VAL A 158 14.59 20.85 2.86
C VAL A 158 14.97 21.20 1.42
N PRO A 159 14.18 20.78 0.41
CA PRO A 159 14.43 21.19 -0.98
C PRO A 159 14.41 22.73 -1.11
N GLU A 160 15.40 23.30 -1.82
CA GLU A 160 15.61 24.75 -1.97
C GLU A 160 14.42 25.50 -2.59
N ASP A 161 13.50 24.82 -3.26
CA ASP A 161 12.32 25.36 -3.95
C ASP A 161 11.07 25.51 -3.05
N ARG A 162 11.12 25.12 -1.77
CA ARG A 162 9.91 24.80 -0.96
C ARG A 162 9.87 25.41 0.45
N THR A 163 10.45 26.58 0.66
CA THR A 163 10.66 27.16 2.01
C THR A 163 9.44 27.77 2.71
N TRP A 164 8.36 28.13 2.00
CA TRP A 164 7.28 28.94 2.59
C TRP A 164 6.34 28.20 3.57
N TRP A 165 6.13 26.89 3.39
CA TRP A 165 5.32 26.10 4.33
C TRP A 165 6.15 25.57 5.49
N ALA A 166 7.48 25.47 5.30
CA ALA A 166 8.40 25.08 6.36
C ALA A 166 8.40 26.09 7.52
N SER A 167 8.06 27.38 7.28
CA SER A 167 7.93 28.37 8.36
C SER A 167 6.73 28.18 9.29
N TRP A 168 5.77 27.32 8.94
CA TRP A 168 4.65 26.97 9.84
C TRP A 168 5.04 25.86 10.83
N TYR A 169 6.18 25.23 10.63
CA TYR A 169 6.69 24.15 11.46
C TYR A 169 8.10 24.52 11.94
N ASP A 170 8.27 24.88 13.21
CA ASP A 170 9.60 25.19 13.77
C ASP A 170 10.58 24.01 13.62
N GLU A 171 10.07 22.76 13.70
CA GLU A 171 10.74 21.53 13.26
C GLU A 171 9.70 20.49 12.78
N PRO A 172 9.41 20.36 11.47
CA PRO A 172 8.27 19.59 10.94
C PRO A 172 8.37 18.07 11.16
N TYR A 173 9.54 17.57 11.58
CA TYR A 173 9.67 16.30 12.29
C TYR A 173 10.92 16.36 13.14
N SER A 174 10.81 16.21 14.47
CA SER A 174 11.97 16.35 15.35
C SER A 174 13.01 15.29 14.98
N LEU A 175 14.20 15.74 14.58
CA LEU A 175 15.33 14.86 14.28
C LEU A 175 15.65 13.97 15.49
N ASP A 176 15.42 14.48 16.70
CA ASP A 176 15.57 13.75 17.95
C ASP A 176 14.61 12.57 18.06
N LYS A 177 13.36 12.68 17.57
CA LYS A 177 12.40 11.56 17.57
C LYS A 177 12.77 10.46 16.57
N ILE A 178 13.32 10.84 15.40
CA ILE A 178 13.85 9.86 14.44
C ILE A 178 15.04 9.13 15.07
N LEU A 179 15.96 9.87 15.69
CA LEU A 179 17.09 9.30 16.40
C LEU A 179 16.63 8.45 17.60
N GLU A 180 15.58 8.83 18.32
CA GLU A 180 14.97 8.05 19.40
C GLU A 180 14.40 6.73 18.88
N LYS A 181 13.60 6.75 17.79
CA LYS A 181 13.10 5.53 17.13
C LYS A 181 14.23 4.61 16.68
N VAL A 182 15.36 5.16 16.20
CA VAL A 182 16.54 4.35 15.88
C VAL A 182 17.16 3.77 17.15
N ARG A 183 17.34 4.59 18.19
CA ARG A 183 17.96 4.20 19.47
C ARG A 183 17.20 3.09 20.19
N THR A 184 15.87 3.12 20.18
CA THR A 184 15.06 2.08 20.83
C THR A 184 15.12 0.75 20.09
N LYS A 185 15.35 0.77 18.77
CA LYS A 185 15.44 -0.42 17.92
C LYS A 185 16.84 -1.01 17.80
N THR A 186 17.89 -0.23 18.07
CA THR A 186 19.28 -0.70 18.05
C THR A 186 19.80 -0.89 19.48
N ALA A 187 20.15 -2.12 19.87
CA ALA A 187 20.48 -2.44 21.25
C ALA A 187 21.77 -1.76 21.79
N ASN A 188 22.58 -1.11 20.93
CA ASN A 188 23.74 -0.33 21.36
C ASN A 188 24.22 0.64 20.26
N LEU A 189 24.15 1.96 20.52
CA LEU A 189 24.62 3.01 19.59
C LEU A 189 26.11 2.90 19.23
N ASN A 190 26.93 2.38 20.15
CA ASN A 190 28.38 2.22 19.96
C ASN A 190 28.77 0.99 19.12
N SER A 191 27.77 0.21 18.68
CA SER A 191 27.94 -0.96 17.83
C SER A 191 26.65 -1.30 17.08
N VAL A 192 26.00 -0.31 16.45
CA VAL A 192 24.86 -0.59 15.58
C VAL A 192 25.38 -1.47 14.44
N GLU A 193 24.93 -2.71 14.39
CA GLU A 193 25.26 -3.56 13.27
C GLU A 193 24.58 -3.00 12.01
N PRO A 194 25.25 -2.92 10.85
CA PRO A 194 24.65 -2.41 9.62
C PRO A 194 23.33 -3.10 9.24
N VAL A 195 23.13 -4.35 9.64
CA VAL A 195 21.87 -5.11 9.49
C VAL A 195 20.72 -4.40 10.19
N GLU A 196 20.93 -3.96 11.43
CA GLU A 196 19.90 -3.31 12.26
C GLU A 196 19.53 -1.95 11.67
N LEU A 197 20.51 -1.21 11.16
CA LEU A 197 20.28 0.10 10.57
C LEU A 197 19.41 0.03 9.32
N ASN A 198 19.58 -0.97 8.45
CA ASN A 198 18.73 -1.10 7.25
C ASN A 198 17.29 -1.44 7.58
N LYS A 199 17.06 -2.31 8.57
CA LYS A 199 15.71 -2.62 9.06
C LYS A 199 15.05 -1.35 9.60
N VAL A 200 15.78 -0.61 10.44
CA VAL A 200 15.29 0.67 10.97
C VAL A 200 15.01 1.69 9.87
N LEU A 201 15.86 1.81 8.84
CA LEU A 201 15.63 2.70 7.71
C LEU A 201 14.41 2.31 6.89
N LEU A 202 14.17 1.01 6.71
CA LEU A 202 12.97 0.50 6.05
C LEU A 202 11.74 0.92 6.86
N ASP A 203 11.73 0.64 8.16
CA ASP A 203 10.62 0.98 9.05
C ASP A 203 10.34 2.50 9.10
N LEU A 204 11.38 3.32 9.09
CA LEU A 204 11.25 4.79 9.10
C LEU A 204 10.66 5.36 7.80
N ASN A 205 10.87 4.65 6.69
CA ASN A 205 10.37 5.02 5.37
C ASN A 205 9.03 4.37 5.03
N GLN A 206 8.56 3.41 5.83
CA GLN A 206 7.24 2.83 5.69
C GLN A 206 6.19 3.74 6.33
N SER A 207 5.01 3.72 5.73
CA SER A 207 3.83 4.37 6.28
C SER A 207 3.35 3.62 7.53
N PRO A 208 3.22 4.26 8.69
CA PRO A 208 2.78 3.59 9.91
C PRO A 208 1.28 3.31 9.96
N TRP A 209 0.50 3.87 9.03
CA TRP A 209 -0.91 3.51 8.83
C TRP A 209 -1.11 2.51 7.68
N ALA A 210 -0.03 2.10 6.99
CA ALA A 210 -0.12 1.00 6.06
C ALA A 210 -0.23 -0.30 6.86
N ARG A 211 -1.39 -0.94 6.75
CA ARG A 211 -1.68 -2.19 7.45
C ARG A 211 -1.31 -3.41 6.60
N LEU A 212 -1.21 -4.58 7.24
CA LEU A 212 -0.97 -5.88 6.61
C LEU A 212 0.39 -5.95 5.87
N GLU A 213 1.44 -5.36 6.46
CA GLU A 213 2.81 -5.24 5.89
C GLU A 213 2.84 -4.74 4.43
N ARG A 214 1.87 -3.90 4.04
CA ARG A 214 1.88 -3.28 2.72
C ARG A 214 3.07 -2.31 2.65
N PRO A 215 4.03 -2.49 1.73
CA PRO A 215 5.25 -1.68 1.66
C PRO A 215 4.93 -0.32 1.03
N VAL A 216 4.15 0.49 1.74
CA VAL A 216 3.77 1.83 1.32
C VAL A 216 4.83 2.80 1.80
N GLN A 217 5.47 3.49 0.87
CA GLN A 217 6.40 4.54 1.24
C GLN A 217 5.66 5.67 1.94
N HIS A 218 6.28 6.21 2.97
CA HIS A 218 5.74 7.28 3.75
C HIS A 218 5.55 8.54 2.87
N PRO A 219 4.32 9.08 2.74
CA PRO A 219 3.98 10.01 1.64
C PRO A 219 4.58 11.40 1.79
N PHE A 220 5.09 11.74 2.97
CA PHE A 220 5.68 13.05 3.26
C PHE A 220 7.08 13.00 3.90
N ARG A 221 7.68 11.82 4.08
CA ARG A 221 9.01 11.68 4.71
C ARG A 221 9.81 10.63 3.97
N ARG A 222 11.07 10.92 3.74
CA ARG A 222 12.06 9.97 3.23
C ARG A 222 13.34 10.12 4.05
N VAL A 223 13.82 9.02 4.59
CA VAL A 223 15.05 8.93 5.37
C VAL A 223 16.06 8.13 4.57
N THR A 224 17.20 8.74 4.25
CA THR A 224 18.32 8.05 3.59
C THR A 224 19.55 8.09 4.49
N ALA A 225 20.36 7.04 4.49
CA ALA A 225 21.60 7.01 5.25
C ALA A 225 22.79 7.41 4.38
N LYS A 226 23.56 8.41 4.84
CA LYS A 226 24.85 8.79 4.29
C LYS A 226 25.97 8.26 5.17
N TYR A 227 26.77 7.35 4.64
CA TYR A 227 27.94 6.80 5.31
C TYR A 227 29.17 7.66 5.01
N SER A 228 29.90 8.06 6.05
CA SER A 228 31.15 8.83 5.93
C SER A 228 32.26 8.12 6.70
N PRO A 229 33.45 7.93 6.09
CA PRO A 229 34.57 7.29 6.78
C PRO A 229 35.05 8.16 7.94
N VAL A 230 35.46 7.52 9.04
CA VAL A 230 36.13 8.22 10.15
C VAL A 230 37.61 8.42 9.79
N GLU A 231 38.10 9.66 9.91
CA GLU A 231 39.50 9.98 9.67
C GLU A 231 40.42 9.18 10.62
N ASP A 232 41.55 8.67 10.13
CA ASP A 232 42.54 7.85 10.86
C ASP A 232 42.10 6.46 11.34
N TYR A 233 40.85 6.04 11.19
CA TYR A 233 40.36 4.73 11.65
C TYR A 233 39.92 3.82 10.49
N ILE A 234 40.29 2.53 10.54
CA ILE A 234 39.88 1.52 9.57
C ILE A 234 38.61 0.82 10.10
N GLY A 235 37.64 0.57 9.21
CA GLY A 235 36.41 -0.15 9.59
C GLY A 235 35.53 0.65 10.55
N GLN A 236 35.65 1.98 10.56
CA GLN A 236 34.75 2.88 11.29
C GLN A 236 34.07 3.83 10.32
N THR A 237 32.75 4.00 10.49
CA THR A 237 31.95 4.95 9.72
C THR A 237 31.10 5.78 10.67
N GLU A 238 30.90 7.04 10.32
CA GLU A 238 29.78 7.83 10.83
C GLU A 238 28.60 7.68 9.86
N VAL A 239 27.39 7.68 10.39
CA VAL A 239 26.15 7.66 9.62
C VAL A 239 25.41 8.96 9.89
N THR A 240 25.05 9.67 8.81
CA THR A 240 24.12 10.79 8.87
C THR A 240 22.82 10.40 8.18
N LEU A 241 21.71 10.39 8.91
CA LEU A 241 20.37 10.23 8.37
C LEU A 241 19.92 11.54 7.72
N LEU A 242 19.77 11.54 6.41
CA LEU A 242 19.21 12.66 5.66
C LEU A 242 17.70 12.48 5.61
N VAL A 243 16.98 13.39 6.26
CA VAL A 243 15.52 13.37 6.37
C VAL A 243 14.95 14.39 5.40
N GLU A 244 14.46 13.92 4.26
CA GLU A 244 13.72 14.71 3.28
C GLU A 244 12.24 14.71 3.67
N GLN A 245 11.63 15.90 3.67
CA GLN A 245 10.20 16.05 3.96
C GLN A 245 9.48 16.74 2.81
N LYS A 246 8.29 16.23 2.47
CA LYS A 246 7.33 16.87 1.57
C LYS A 246 6.23 17.52 2.41
N ARG A 247 5.36 18.30 1.77
CA ARG A 247 4.21 18.92 2.44
C ARG A 247 3.34 17.82 3.09
N PRO A 248 3.13 17.87 4.41
CA PRO A 248 2.28 16.92 5.11
C PRO A 248 0.78 17.16 4.86
N LEU A 249 0.41 18.36 4.42
CA LEU A 249 -0.96 18.68 4.02
C LEU A 249 -1.10 18.56 2.50
N ARG A 250 -2.00 17.69 2.05
CA ARG A 250 -2.39 17.53 0.64
C ARG A 250 -3.84 17.92 0.49
N PHE A 251 -4.14 18.68 -0.55
CA PHE A 251 -5.52 19.01 -0.90
C PHE A 251 -5.93 18.22 -2.13
N PHE A 252 -7.21 17.95 -2.24
CA PHE A 252 -7.76 17.30 -3.42
C PHE A 252 -9.13 17.85 -3.76
N THR A 253 -9.50 17.69 -5.02
CA THR A 253 -10.84 17.95 -5.53
C THR A 253 -11.15 16.96 -6.63
N GLY A 254 -12.43 16.74 -6.89
CA GLY A 254 -12.84 15.86 -7.96
C GLY A 254 -14.30 16.00 -8.33
N TYR A 255 -14.64 15.24 -9.34
CA TYR A 255 -15.97 15.10 -9.90
C TYR A 255 -16.20 13.63 -10.24
N ASP A 256 -17.38 13.12 -9.96
CA ASP A 256 -17.86 11.85 -10.52
C ASP A 256 -19.38 11.89 -10.72
N ASN A 257 -19.93 10.94 -11.45
CA ASN A 257 -21.38 10.78 -11.60
C ASN A 257 -21.90 9.56 -10.81
N ALA A 258 -21.58 9.52 -9.52
CA ALA A 258 -21.87 8.40 -8.62
C ALA A 258 -23.02 8.70 -7.64
N LEU A 259 -23.87 9.68 -7.93
CA LEU A 259 -25.14 9.89 -7.22
C LEU A 259 -26.29 9.24 -7.99
N THR A 260 -27.42 9.05 -7.30
CA THR A 260 -28.62 8.48 -7.91
C THR A 260 -29.35 9.51 -8.75
N ASP A 261 -30.11 9.07 -9.75
CA ASP A 261 -30.88 9.95 -10.66
C ASP A 261 -31.80 10.94 -9.91
N LEU A 262 -32.33 10.53 -8.75
CA LEU A 262 -33.19 11.37 -7.88
C LEU A 262 -32.47 12.55 -7.20
N LEU A 263 -31.13 12.51 -7.11
CA LEU A 263 -30.29 13.49 -6.42
C LEU A 263 -29.40 14.28 -7.39
N GLY A 264 -29.62 14.11 -8.70
CA GLY A 264 -28.67 14.52 -9.73
C GLY A 264 -27.45 13.60 -9.72
N GLU A 265 -27.16 12.93 -10.83
CA GLU A 265 -26.11 11.90 -10.93
C GLU A 265 -24.71 12.43 -10.60
N ASP A 266 -24.49 13.73 -10.83
CA ASP A 266 -23.21 14.41 -10.71
C ASP A 266 -22.87 14.81 -9.26
N ARG A 267 -21.63 14.56 -8.86
CA ARG A 267 -21.06 14.95 -7.57
C ARG A 267 -19.74 15.64 -7.75
N VAL A 268 -19.57 16.78 -7.08
CA VAL A 268 -18.28 17.43 -6.89
C VAL A 268 -17.85 17.28 -5.45
N TYR A 269 -16.55 17.14 -5.23
CA TYR A 269 -15.99 17.02 -3.89
C TYR A 269 -14.65 17.71 -3.77
N ALA A 270 -14.33 18.12 -2.54
CA ALA A 270 -13.07 18.71 -2.19
C ALA A 270 -12.70 18.36 -0.76
N GLY A 271 -11.42 18.26 -0.49
CA GLY A 271 -10.95 17.85 0.83
C GLY A 271 -9.47 18.02 1.01
N PHE A 272 -9.00 17.56 2.16
CA PHE A 272 -7.59 17.51 2.46
C PHE A 272 -7.24 16.26 3.27
N VAL A 273 -5.99 15.86 3.16
CA VAL A 273 -5.35 14.88 4.01
C VAL A 273 -4.17 15.56 4.69
N TRP A 274 -4.22 15.61 6.02
CA TRP A 274 -3.14 16.09 6.87
C TRP A 274 -2.43 14.90 7.50
N TYR A 275 -1.24 14.60 6.99
CA TYR A 275 -0.34 13.61 7.58
C TYR A 275 0.47 14.20 8.73
N ASP A 276 0.80 13.36 9.72
CA ASP A 276 1.30 13.80 11.03
C ASP A 276 0.50 14.98 11.58
N ALA A 277 -0.81 14.76 11.62
CA ALA A 277 -1.78 15.75 12.05
C ALA A 277 -1.41 16.33 13.42
N PHE A 278 -1.65 17.63 13.59
CA PHE A 278 -1.32 18.40 14.79
C PHE A 278 0.18 18.54 15.10
N ALA A 279 1.07 18.15 14.17
CA ALA A 279 2.53 18.23 14.33
C ALA A 279 3.04 17.52 15.60
N LEU A 280 2.32 16.47 16.03
CA LEU A 280 2.66 15.72 17.24
C LEU A 280 3.86 14.81 17.03
N ASN A 281 4.31 14.58 15.79
CA ASN A 281 5.33 13.57 15.44
C ASN A 281 4.93 12.19 15.98
N LEU A 282 3.66 11.85 15.78
CA LEU A 282 3.03 10.59 16.14
C LEU A 282 2.50 9.86 14.91
N ASP A 283 2.72 10.42 13.71
CA ASP A 283 2.26 9.88 12.43
C ASP A 283 0.74 9.70 12.35
N HIS A 284 -0.01 10.52 13.09
CA HIS A 284 -1.46 10.55 12.99
C HIS A 284 -1.89 11.09 11.63
N GLN A 285 -3.03 10.63 11.11
CA GLN A 285 -3.56 11.11 9.84
C GLN A 285 -4.99 11.63 10.03
N LEU A 286 -5.25 12.84 9.55
CA LEU A 286 -6.60 13.40 9.47
C LEU A 286 -6.98 13.57 8.00
N ALA A 287 -8.10 13.02 7.59
CA ALA A 287 -8.71 13.28 6.28
C ALA A 287 -10.09 13.91 6.48
N VAL A 288 -10.38 14.95 5.70
CA VAL A 288 -11.71 15.59 5.68
C VAL A 288 -12.09 15.85 4.23
N GLN A 289 -13.33 15.53 3.89
CA GLN A 289 -13.90 15.72 2.56
C GLN A 289 -15.30 16.32 2.69
N TYR A 290 -15.58 17.32 1.87
CA TYR A 290 -16.91 17.83 1.61
C TYR A 290 -17.33 17.41 0.19
N PHE A 291 -18.59 17.06 0.00
CA PHE A 291 -19.15 16.74 -1.31
C PHE A 291 -20.55 17.34 -1.46
N THR A 292 -20.94 17.61 -2.71
CA THR A 292 -22.27 18.10 -3.05
C THR A 292 -22.61 17.80 -4.52
N SER A 293 -23.89 17.87 -4.88
CA SER A 293 -24.30 18.01 -6.28
C SER A 293 -23.77 19.34 -6.86
N PRO A 294 -23.37 19.45 -8.14
CA PRO A 294 -22.80 20.68 -8.72
C PRO A 294 -23.62 21.95 -8.49
N ASP A 295 -24.94 21.84 -8.53
CA ASP A 295 -25.87 22.96 -8.32
C ASP A 295 -26.14 23.23 -6.82
N GLY A 296 -25.74 22.31 -5.94
CA GLY A 296 -25.92 22.41 -4.49
C GLY A 296 -27.33 22.07 -3.97
N ASP A 297 -28.26 21.77 -4.87
CA ASP A 297 -29.69 21.73 -4.52
C ASP A 297 -30.18 20.37 -4.00
N PHE A 298 -29.47 19.27 -4.29
CA PHE A 298 -29.98 17.92 -4.05
C PHE A 298 -29.32 17.18 -2.89
N ILE A 299 -28.02 17.37 -2.71
CA ILE A 299 -27.28 16.70 -1.64
C ILE A 299 -26.03 17.50 -1.28
N GLU A 300 -25.72 17.53 0.01
CA GLU A 300 -24.41 17.89 0.51
C GLU A 300 -24.01 17.03 1.71
N GLY A 301 -22.71 16.94 1.95
CA GLY A 301 -22.22 16.19 3.08
C GLY A 301 -20.75 16.43 3.37
N ILE A 302 -20.39 16.13 4.61
CA ILE A 302 -19.03 16.18 5.11
C ILE A 302 -18.68 14.84 5.74
N ALA A 303 -17.51 14.32 5.40
CA ALA A 303 -16.96 13.11 5.97
C ALA A 303 -15.53 13.37 6.44
N GLY A 304 -15.13 12.72 7.52
CA GLY A 304 -13.76 12.77 7.98
C GLY A 304 -13.35 11.50 8.71
N SER A 305 -12.06 11.19 8.63
CA SER A 305 -11.44 10.11 9.38
C SER A 305 -10.16 10.57 10.06
N TYR A 306 -9.89 9.97 11.21
CA TYR A 306 -8.71 10.20 12.02
C TYR A 306 -8.08 8.87 12.40
N ILE A 307 -6.86 8.65 11.93
CA ILE A 307 -6.12 7.42 12.12
C ILE A 307 -4.98 7.66 13.12
N VAL A 308 -4.91 6.79 14.12
CA VAL A 308 -3.93 6.81 15.21
C VAL A 308 -3.15 5.49 15.20
N PRO A 309 -1.91 5.46 14.69
CA PRO A 309 -1.02 4.32 14.83
C PRO A 309 -0.40 4.31 16.24
N TRP A 310 -0.90 3.45 17.12
CA TRP A 310 -0.41 3.33 18.50
C TRP A 310 0.93 2.61 18.58
N THR A 311 1.08 1.56 17.78
CA THR A 311 2.30 0.77 17.62
C THR A 311 2.38 0.31 16.16
N GLU A 312 3.47 -0.35 15.77
CA GLU A 312 3.63 -0.93 14.42
C GLU A 312 2.56 -1.98 14.07
N LYS A 313 1.83 -2.50 15.07
CA LYS A 313 0.78 -3.52 14.89
C LYS A 313 -0.60 -3.07 15.33
N GLN A 314 -0.74 -1.84 15.84
CA GLN A 314 -2.01 -1.37 16.41
C GLN A 314 -2.38 -0.03 15.83
N THR A 315 -3.54 0.02 15.18
CA THR A 315 -4.07 1.22 14.57
C THR A 315 -5.52 1.41 14.99
N THR A 316 -5.88 2.64 15.37
CA THR A 316 -7.27 3.04 15.56
C THR A 316 -7.69 3.97 14.43
N GLU A 317 -8.89 3.76 13.92
CA GLU A 317 -9.60 4.69 13.04
C GLU A 317 -10.87 5.19 13.73
N ILE A 318 -11.01 6.51 13.77
CA ILE A 318 -12.27 7.17 14.13
C ILE A 318 -12.76 7.85 12.88
N TYR A 319 -14.04 7.71 12.55
CA TYR A 319 -14.58 8.40 11.40
C TYR A 319 -16.00 8.87 11.69
N ALA A 320 -16.37 9.96 11.03
CA ALA A 320 -17.68 10.54 11.12
C ALA A 320 -18.08 11.09 9.77
N ALA A 321 -19.37 11.00 9.45
CA ALA A 321 -19.91 11.59 8.25
C ALA A 321 -21.34 12.07 8.51
N TYR A 322 -21.68 13.20 7.90
CA TYR A 322 -22.99 13.81 7.91
C TYR A 322 -23.38 14.13 6.48
N SER A 323 -24.63 13.91 6.12
CA SER A 323 -25.18 14.37 4.85
C SER A 323 -26.65 14.69 4.96
N GLU A 324 -27.06 15.69 4.19
CA GLU A 324 -28.44 16.08 3.98
C GLU A 324 -28.78 15.98 2.50
N SER A 325 -30.02 15.61 2.19
CA SER A 325 -30.46 15.35 0.82
C SER A 325 -31.91 15.75 0.63
N VAL A 326 -32.23 16.24 -0.56
CA VAL A 326 -33.57 16.59 -1.02
C VAL A 326 -33.77 15.97 -2.39
N ALA A 327 -34.80 15.15 -2.54
CA ALA A 327 -35.18 14.52 -3.80
C ALA A 327 -36.59 14.95 -4.21
N GLY A 328 -36.71 15.57 -5.38
CA GLY A 328 -38.00 15.93 -5.97
C GLY A 328 -38.68 14.69 -6.57
N ILE A 329 -39.90 14.40 -6.14
CA ILE A 329 -40.75 13.31 -6.65
C ILE A 329 -42.10 13.85 -7.13
N THR A 330 -42.86 13.02 -7.86
CA THR A 330 -44.21 13.37 -8.30
C THR A 330 -45.19 12.29 -7.86
N ILE A 331 -46.11 12.63 -6.95
CA ILE A 331 -47.15 11.71 -6.48
C ILE A 331 -48.48 12.16 -7.11
N GLY A 332 -49.05 11.31 -7.97
CA GLY A 332 -50.34 11.60 -8.62
C GLY A 332 -50.34 12.86 -9.51
N GLY A 333 -49.18 13.24 -10.06
CA GLY A 333 -49.01 14.45 -10.88
C GLY A 333 -48.74 15.74 -10.08
N ILE A 334 -48.57 15.64 -8.76
CA ILE A 334 -48.27 16.77 -7.87
C ILE A 334 -46.79 16.69 -7.45
N PRO A 335 -46.00 17.77 -7.66
CA PRO A 335 -44.64 17.86 -7.15
C PRO A 335 -44.60 17.72 -5.62
N SER A 336 -43.67 16.92 -5.11
CA SER A 336 -43.47 16.64 -3.69
C SER A 336 -41.99 16.41 -3.44
N ASP A 337 -41.52 16.59 -2.21
CA ASP A 337 -40.10 16.47 -1.87
C ASP A 337 -39.90 15.40 -0.82
N VAL A 338 -38.84 14.63 -0.95
CA VAL A 338 -38.35 13.71 0.09
C VAL A 338 -37.05 14.28 0.61
N THR A 339 -37.04 14.64 1.89
CA THR A 339 -35.83 15.15 2.56
C THR A 339 -35.27 14.08 3.46
N GLY A 340 -33.95 13.90 3.45
CA GLY A 340 -33.32 12.95 4.36
C GLY A 340 -32.00 13.44 4.91
N GLU A 341 -31.82 13.23 6.21
CA GLU A 341 -30.58 13.50 6.93
C GLU A 341 -29.95 12.20 7.38
N SER A 342 -28.63 12.16 7.48
CA SER A 342 -27.98 11.01 8.09
C SER A 342 -26.65 11.37 8.70
N THR A 343 -26.40 10.77 9.86
CA THR A 343 -25.14 10.84 10.59
C THR A 343 -24.61 9.43 10.79
N VAL A 344 -23.31 9.24 10.56
CA VAL A 344 -22.59 8.04 10.93
C VAL A 344 -21.38 8.45 11.75
N VAL A 345 -21.19 7.81 12.91
CA VAL A 345 -19.97 7.92 13.70
C VAL A 345 -19.50 6.53 14.02
N GLY A 346 -18.23 6.25 13.79
CA GLY A 346 -17.69 4.96 14.16
C GLY A 346 -16.25 5.01 14.64
N PHE A 347 -15.89 3.94 15.33
CA PHE A 347 -14.59 3.71 15.91
C PHE A 347 -14.19 2.28 15.58
N ARG A 348 -13.01 2.07 14.99
CA ARG A 348 -12.41 0.76 14.78
C ARG A 348 -11.00 0.71 15.37
N HIS A 349 -10.66 -0.38 16.02
CA HIS A 349 -9.29 -0.69 16.43
C HIS A 349 -8.84 -2.00 15.77
N TYR A 350 -7.68 -1.96 15.12
CA TYR A 350 -7.07 -3.07 14.40
C TYR A 350 -5.80 -3.55 15.12
N TYR A 351 -5.62 -4.86 15.17
CA TYR A 351 -4.42 -5.54 15.66
C TYR A 351 -3.86 -6.46 14.59
N GLU A 352 -2.66 -6.16 14.11
CA GLU A 352 -1.95 -7.02 13.18
C GLU A 352 -1.38 -8.25 13.87
N LEU A 353 -1.69 -9.41 13.30
CA LEU A 353 -1.27 -10.70 13.78
C LEU A 353 0.03 -11.12 13.09
N PRO A 354 0.86 -11.98 13.72
CA PRO A 354 2.02 -12.56 13.03
C PRO A 354 1.59 -13.26 11.74
N PRO A 355 2.31 -13.08 10.62
CA PRO A 355 1.89 -13.64 9.34
C PRO A 355 1.69 -15.17 9.41
N ILE A 356 0.63 -15.67 8.75
CA ILE A 356 0.33 -17.10 8.65
C ILE A 356 1.45 -17.82 7.89
N VAL A 357 1.96 -17.16 6.84
CA VAL A 357 3.14 -17.57 6.08
C VAL A 357 4.07 -16.38 6.06
N ALA A 358 5.28 -16.52 6.60
CA ALA A 358 6.29 -15.46 6.50
C ALA A 358 6.75 -15.31 5.04
N GLY A 359 6.90 -14.07 4.57
CA GLY A 359 7.42 -13.78 3.24
C GLY A 359 8.85 -14.29 3.05
N GLY A 360 9.17 -14.75 1.84
CA GLY A 360 10.52 -15.14 1.40
C GLY A 360 11.29 -14.04 0.66
N GLU A 361 12.54 -14.33 0.28
CA GLU A 361 13.45 -13.43 -0.46
C GLU A 361 12.85 -12.84 -1.74
N ILE A 362 13.31 -11.63 -2.09
CA ILE A 362 12.92 -10.86 -3.26
C ILE A 362 13.26 -11.64 -4.54
N ILE A 363 12.25 -12.17 -5.23
CA ILE A 363 12.42 -12.60 -6.63
C ILE A 363 12.25 -11.35 -7.49
N ARG A 364 13.36 -10.78 -7.95
CA ARG A 364 13.32 -9.70 -8.95
C ARG A 364 12.67 -10.25 -10.20
N GLY A 365 11.61 -9.59 -10.69
CA GLY A 365 11.07 -9.91 -11.99
C GLY A 365 12.15 -9.64 -13.02
N GLU A 366 12.38 -10.59 -13.94
CA GLU A 366 13.14 -10.30 -15.15
C GLU A 366 12.28 -9.39 -16.04
N GLY A 367 12.26 -8.10 -15.71
CA GLY A 367 11.80 -7.07 -16.60
C GLY A 367 12.75 -7.03 -17.79
N TYR A 368 12.32 -7.56 -18.93
CA TYR A 368 12.92 -7.17 -20.21
C TYR A 368 12.48 -5.74 -20.51
N ALA A 369 13.00 -4.76 -19.76
CA ALA A 369 13.21 -3.46 -20.35
C ALA A 369 14.13 -3.73 -21.55
N ARG A 370 13.57 -3.72 -22.76
CA ARG A 370 14.41 -3.54 -23.93
C ARG A 370 15.05 -2.17 -23.73
N GLU A 371 16.26 -2.16 -23.18
CA GLU A 371 17.24 -1.10 -23.32
C GLU A 371 17.63 -1.03 -24.82
N GLY A 372 16.63 -0.71 -25.64
CA GLY A 372 16.75 -0.44 -27.05
C GLY A 372 16.82 1.06 -27.19
N ASP A 373 18.03 1.60 -27.16
CA ASP A 373 18.45 2.89 -27.69
C ASP A 373 17.32 3.94 -27.83
N GLY A 374 16.85 4.45 -26.69
CA GLY A 374 16.27 5.79 -26.52
C GLY A 374 15.05 6.26 -27.32
N ARG A 375 14.31 5.44 -28.11
CA ARG A 375 13.23 6.02 -28.96
C ARG A 375 11.89 5.29 -29.14
N LEU A 376 11.66 4.05 -28.69
CA LEU A 376 10.47 3.29 -29.15
C LEU A 376 9.82 2.33 -28.13
N ALA A 377 9.51 2.75 -26.90
CA ALA A 377 8.62 1.98 -26.03
C ALA A 377 7.46 2.83 -25.53
N TRP A 378 6.37 2.87 -26.31
CA TRP A 378 5.07 3.40 -25.87
C TRP A 378 4.42 2.50 -24.80
N TRP A 379 4.92 1.28 -24.64
CA TRP A 379 4.33 0.19 -23.87
C TRP A 379 5.31 -0.33 -22.84
N THR A 380 4.81 -0.61 -21.63
CA THR A 380 5.56 -1.41 -20.65
C THR A 380 5.20 -2.89 -20.82
N LEU A 381 6.11 -3.65 -21.43
CA LEU A 381 6.00 -5.10 -21.64
C LEU A 381 6.89 -5.82 -20.62
N GLY A 382 6.32 -6.18 -19.46
CA GLY A 382 7.06 -6.87 -18.39
C GLY A 382 6.16 -7.18 -17.19
N LYS A 383 6.56 -8.14 -16.35
CA LYS A 383 5.88 -8.40 -15.06
C LYS A 383 6.28 -7.32 -14.06
N ARG A 384 5.33 -6.92 -13.19
CA ARG A 384 5.63 -6.03 -12.06
C ARG A 384 6.55 -6.76 -11.07
N ASP A 385 7.51 -6.05 -10.49
CA ASP A 385 8.30 -6.58 -9.38
C ASP A 385 7.38 -6.75 -8.17
N ARG A 386 6.97 -7.99 -7.86
CA ARG A 386 6.17 -8.29 -6.66
C ARG A 386 7.00 -9.03 -5.63
N GLN A 387 7.01 -8.50 -4.41
CA GLN A 387 7.66 -9.08 -3.23
C GLN A 387 6.64 -9.72 -2.30
N SER A 388 7.12 -10.70 -1.54
CA SER A 388 6.44 -11.45 -0.48
C SER A 388 5.49 -12.54 -0.96
N PHE A 389 5.79 -13.78 -0.59
CA PHE A 389 4.86 -14.93 -0.57
C PHE A 389 4.08 -15.00 0.75
N GLY A 390 4.14 -13.93 1.56
CA GLY A 390 3.58 -13.91 2.88
C GLY A 390 2.06 -13.74 2.88
N ILE A 391 1.42 -14.31 3.91
CA ILE A 391 0.01 -14.08 4.21
C ILE A 391 -0.05 -13.27 5.50
N PHE A 392 -0.32 -11.98 5.35
CA PHE A 392 -0.50 -11.03 6.44
C PHE A 392 -1.96 -10.94 6.80
N HIS A 393 -2.25 -10.79 8.08
CA HIS A 393 -3.63 -10.73 8.56
C HIS A 393 -3.73 -9.92 9.85
N GLU A 394 -4.94 -9.44 10.11
CA GLU A 394 -5.26 -8.65 11.29
C GLU A 394 -6.69 -8.97 11.74
N VAL A 395 -6.99 -8.53 12.96
CA VAL A 395 -8.36 -8.50 13.48
C VAL A 395 -8.72 -7.07 13.87
N GLY A 396 -9.94 -6.67 13.54
CA GLY A 396 -10.52 -5.38 13.89
C GLY A 396 -11.76 -5.56 14.74
N ALA A 397 -11.98 -4.64 15.68
CA ALA A 397 -13.23 -4.54 16.42
C ALA A 397 -13.61 -3.07 16.64
N GLY A 398 -14.91 -2.78 16.64
CA GLY A 398 -15.39 -1.40 16.64
C GLY A 398 -16.87 -1.25 16.96
N LEU A 399 -17.29 0.00 17.07
CA LEU A 399 -18.69 0.39 17.24
C LEU A 399 -19.08 1.38 16.15
N ASP A 400 -20.30 1.23 15.64
CA ASP A 400 -20.89 2.11 14.63
C ASP A 400 -22.22 2.62 15.17
N PHE A 401 -22.37 3.94 15.22
CA PHE A 401 -23.63 4.59 15.49
C PHE A 401 -24.11 5.30 14.23
N LYS A 402 -25.35 5.04 13.82
CA LYS A 402 -25.95 5.60 12.62
C LYS A 402 -27.33 6.16 12.96
N THR A 403 -27.60 7.37 12.50
CA THR A 403 -28.92 7.99 12.52
C THR A 403 -29.34 8.25 11.08
N THR A 404 -30.59 7.95 10.74
CA THR A 404 -31.17 8.28 9.44
C THR A 404 -32.57 8.81 9.64
N ASP A 405 -32.84 9.96 9.04
CA ASP A 405 -34.16 10.57 8.97
C ASP A 405 -34.60 10.61 7.51
N ASN A 406 -35.86 10.26 7.25
CA ASN A 406 -36.46 10.32 5.93
C ASN A 406 -37.89 10.86 6.04
N ASN A 407 -38.09 12.08 5.53
CA ASN A 407 -39.34 12.81 5.67
C ASN A 407 -39.94 13.06 4.29
N LEU A 408 -41.19 12.66 4.09
CA LEU A 408 -41.97 13.02 2.90
C LEU A 408 -42.67 14.36 3.12
N GLN A 409 -42.48 15.31 2.22
CA GLN A 409 -43.19 16.59 2.19
C GLN A 409 -44.16 16.65 1.02
N PHE A 410 -45.42 16.98 1.30
CA PHE A 410 -46.48 17.13 0.29
C PHE A 410 -47.18 18.47 0.46
N GLY A 411 -47.15 19.32 -0.57
CA GLY A 411 -47.80 20.64 -0.52
C GLY A 411 -47.26 21.59 0.55
N GLY A 412 -45.98 21.45 0.93
CA GLY A 412 -45.31 22.27 1.96
C GLY A 412 -45.55 21.82 3.40
N ALA A 413 -46.17 20.65 3.63
CA ALA A 413 -46.33 20.03 4.94
C ALA A 413 -45.64 18.65 4.98
N THR A 414 -44.98 18.33 6.09
CA THR A 414 -44.41 17.01 6.36
C THR A 414 -45.53 15.99 6.60
N VAL A 415 -45.55 14.92 5.82
CA VAL A 415 -46.55 13.85 5.83
C VAL A 415 -46.07 12.63 6.63
N THR A 416 -44.79 12.28 6.49
CA THR A 416 -44.13 11.26 7.31
C THR A 416 -42.86 11.84 7.93
N ALA A 417 -42.54 11.39 9.14
CA ALA A 417 -41.35 11.80 9.88
C ALA A 417 -40.72 10.53 10.43
N ASP A 418 -40.00 9.82 9.56
CA ASP A 418 -39.49 8.49 9.86
C ASP A 418 -38.01 8.59 10.19
N SER A 419 -37.64 8.30 11.44
CA SER A 419 -36.25 8.32 11.91
C SER A 419 -35.86 6.98 12.51
N ALA A 420 -34.60 6.59 12.31
CA ALA A 420 -34.02 5.42 12.96
C ALA A 420 -32.58 5.66 13.40
N ASP A 421 -32.31 5.16 14.60
CA ASP A 421 -30.97 5.03 15.16
C ASP A 421 -30.56 3.56 15.18
N ILE A 422 -29.32 3.28 14.84
CA ILE A 422 -28.72 1.95 14.94
C ILE A 422 -27.37 2.08 15.66
N LEU A 423 -27.15 1.24 16.68
CA LEU A 423 -25.85 0.98 17.27
C LEU A 423 -25.42 -0.45 16.95
N GLN A 424 -24.24 -0.60 16.34
CA GLN A 424 -23.68 -1.90 15.97
C GLN A 424 -22.34 -2.16 16.66
N LEU A 425 -22.13 -3.42 17.05
CA LEU A 425 -20.79 -3.98 17.24
C LEU A 425 -20.30 -4.52 15.90
N VAL A 426 -19.07 -4.15 15.54
CA VAL A 426 -18.44 -4.58 14.30
C VAL A 426 -17.18 -5.38 14.61
N VAL A 427 -17.07 -6.57 14.03
CA VAL A 427 -15.87 -7.42 14.12
C VAL A 427 -15.40 -7.77 12.71
N GLU A 428 -14.12 -7.54 12.44
CA GLU A 428 -13.54 -7.64 11.11
C GLU A 428 -12.27 -8.50 11.13
N TYR A 429 -12.09 -9.33 10.12
CA TYR A 429 -10.85 -10.05 9.85
C TYR A 429 -10.40 -9.69 8.44
N ASN A 430 -9.18 -9.16 8.34
CA ASN A 430 -8.59 -8.84 7.03
C ASN A 430 -7.34 -9.69 6.82
N ALA A 431 -7.15 -10.12 5.58
CA ALA A 431 -5.96 -10.83 5.15
C ALA A 431 -5.50 -10.34 3.79
N ARG A 432 -4.19 -10.41 3.58
CA ARG A 432 -3.51 -10.00 2.37
C ARG A 432 -2.45 -11.03 2.04
N GLN A 433 -2.45 -11.49 0.80
CA GLN A 433 -1.41 -12.33 0.25
C GLN A 433 -0.84 -11.66 -0.99
N THR A 434 0.48 -11.51 -1.04
CA THR A 434 1.17 -11.25 -2.30
C THR A 434 1.77 -12.57 -2.78
N ASP A 435 1.79 -12.79 -4.08
CA ASP A 435 2.42 -13.96 -4.70
C ASP A 435 3.13 -13.53 -6.00
N GLY A 436 3.90 -14.43 -6.61
CA GLY A 436 4.67 -14.13 -7.82
C GLY A 436 3.84 -13.81 -9.07
N SER A 437 2.51 -13.88 -8.97
CA SER A 437 1.57 -13.56 -10.03
C SER A 437 0.59 -12.47 -9.66
N GLY A 438 0.62 -11.90 -8.44
CA GLY A 438 -0.34 -10.88 -8.09
C GLY A 438 -0.50 -10.62 -6.60
N GLU A 439 -1.63 -10.02 -6.26
CA GLU A 439 -2.07 -9.74 -4.89
C GLU A 439 -3.50 -10.24 -4.69
N THR A 440 -3.78 -10.78 -3.52
CA THR A 440 -5.11 -11.18 -3.07
C THR A 440 -5.40 -10.49 -1.74
N THR A 441 -6.55 -9.85 -1.60
CA THR A 441 -7.03 -9.34 -0.32
C THR A 441 -8.38 -9.96 0.02
N PHE A 442 -8.56 -10.27 1.30
CA PHE A 442 -9.78 -10.84 1.85
C PHE A 442 -10.21 -10.01 3.05
N SER A 443 -11.49 -9.66 3.10
CA SER A 443 -12.13 -9.02 4.24
C SER A 443 -13.36 -9.81 4.63
N TRP A 444 -13.50 -10.10 5.92
CA TRP A 444 -14.70 -10.70 6.50
C TRP A 444 -15.16 -9.83 7.66
N LYS A 445 -16.32 -9.21 7.49
CA LYS A 445 -16.88 -8.25 8.42
C LYS A 445 -18.22 -8.75 8.96
N ASN A 446 -18.41 -8.62 10.26
CA ASN A 446 -19.63 -9.02 10.95
C ASN A 446 -20.19 -7.81 11.69
N HIS A 447 -21.48 -7.58 11.51
CA HIS A 447 -22.23 -6.51 12.14
C HIS A 447 -23.29 -7.13 13.03
N PHE A 448 -23.35 -6.67 14.28
CA PHE A 448 -24.32 -7.10 15.26
C PHE A 448 -25.10 -5.87 15.73
N GLY A 449 -26.41 -5.84 15.49
CA GLY A 449 -27.30 -4.85 16.08
C GLY A 449 -27.35 -5.04 17.59
N ILE A 450 -26.96 -4.01 18.35
CA ILE A 450 -26.90 -4.08 19.83
C ILE A 450 -27.72 -2.98 20.50
N GLY A 451 -28.48 -2.20 19.73
CA GLY A 451 -29.35 -1.13 20.21
C GLY A 451 -29.60 -0.07 19.14
N GLY A 452 -30.22 1.03 19.58
CA GLY A 452 -30.74 2.08 18.70
C GLY A 452 -32.25 2.21 18.90
N SER A 453 -32.98 2.42 17.81
CA SER A 453 -34.43 2.40 17.76
C SER A 453 -35.00 1.02 18.13
N SER A 454 -36.24 1.02 18.61
CA SER A 454 -36.99 -0.19 18.94
C SER A 454 -37.46 -0.95 17.70
N ASP A 455 -37.76 -2.24 17.85
CA ASP A 455 -38.25 -3.08 16.76
C ASP A 455 -39.52 -2.51 16.10
N ASP A 456 -40.44 -1.91 16.89
CA ASP A 456 -41.65 -1.28 16.36
C ASP A 456 -41.34 -0.04 15.48
N GLU A 457 -40.34 0.76 15.87
CA GLU A 457 -39.89 1.92 15.09
C GLU A 457 -39.18 1.50 13.80
N LEU A 458 -38.37 0.44 13.87
CA LEU A 458 -37.67 -0.11 12.71
C LEU A 458 -38.64 -0.82 11.74
N ALA A 459 -39.60 -1.58 12.27
CA ALA A 459 -40.65 -2.22 11.48
C ALA A 459 -41.56 -1.22 10.77
N ALA A 460 -41.73 -0.01 11.33
CA ALA A 460 -42.45 1.08 10.69
C ALA A 460 -41.71 1.63 9.45
N LEU A 461 -40.38 1.58 9.44
CA LEU A 461 -39.55 1.96 8.30
C LEU A 461 -39.43 0.85 7.25
N ARG A 462 -39.25 -0.39 7.71
CA ARG A 462 -39.17 -1.59 6.86
C ARG A 462 -39.73 -2.79 7.61
N ASN A 463 -40.74 -3.42 7.03
CA ASN A 463 -41.37 -4.59 7.63
C ASN A 463 -40.35 -5.73 7.85
N GLY A 464 -40.41 -6.36 9.03
CA GLY A 464 -39.45 -7.38 9.46
C GLY A 464 -38.07 -6.86 9.89
N ALA A 465 -37.84 -5.54 9.93
CA ALA A 465 -36.60 -5.00 10.47
C ALA A 465 -36.63 -5.01 12.00
N GLU A 466 -35.61 -5.63 12.60
CA GLU A 466 -35.43 -5.72 14.04
C GLU A 466 -34.21 -4.91 14.50
N SER A 467 -34.15 -4.57 15.79
CA SER A 467 -33.00 -3.87 16.40
C SER A 467 -31.81 -4.78 16.69
N SER A 468 -32.08 -6.08 16.86
CA SER A 468 -31.10 -7.15 17.10
C SER A 468 -31.00 -8.06 15.89
N TYR A 469 -30.11 -7.74 14.98
CA TYR A 469 -29.82 -8.53 13.79
C TYR A 469 -28.33 -8.88 13.71
N TRP A 470 -28.02 -9.87 12.87
CA TRP A 470 -26.65 -10.12 12.42
C TRP A 470 -26.61 -10.11 10.90
N TYR A 471 -25.61 -9.41 10.36
CA TYR A 471 -25.23 -9.62 8.97
C TYR A 471 -23.72 -9.70 8.84
N THR A 472 -23.29 -10.41 7.81
CA THR A 472 -21.90 -10.56 7.47
C THR A 472 -21.67 -10.13 6.03
N LYS A 473 -20.53 -9.47 5.82
CA LYS A 473 -20.03 -9.08 4.51
C LYS A 473 -18.68 -9.73 4.28
N VAL A 474 -18.52 -10.35 3.13
CA VAL A 474 -17.27 -10.94 2.67
C VAL A 474 -16.84 -10.23 1.40
N GLU A 475 -15.60 -9.75 1.35
CA GLU A 475 -14.99 -9.18 0.16
C GLU A 475 -13.71 -9.94 -0.19
N LEU A 476 -13.60 -10.37 -1.44
CA LEU A 476 -12.41 -11.00 -2.00
C LEU A 476 -11.99 -10.23 -3.24
N ASP A 477 -10.75 -9.76 -3.26
CA ASP A 477 -10.16 -9.04 -4.37
C ASP A 477 -8.88 -9.76 -4.82
N ARG A 478 -8.72 -9.92 -6.14
CA ARG A 478 -7.57 -10.56 -6.75
C ARG A 478 -7.09 -9.74 -7.94
N GLU A 479 -5.92 -9.14 -7.80
CA GLU A 479 -5.15 -8.60 -8.90
C GLU A 479 -4.15 -9.66 -9.39
N HIS A 480 -4.13 -9.97 -10.68
CA HIS A 480 -3.28 -11.00 -11.27
C HIS A 480 -2.55 -10.50 -12.52
N ASP A 481 -1.23 -10.49 -12.47
CA ASP A 481 -0.36 -10.16 -13.59
C ASP A 481 -0.44 -11.23 -14.68
N LEU A 482 -0.79 -10.79 -15.89
CA LEU A 482 -0.84 -11.63 -17.07
C LEU A 482 0.40 -11.40 -17.96
N PRO A 483 0.65 -12.28 -18.94
CA PRO A 483 1.68 -12.05 -19.94
C PRO A 483 1.54 -10.69 -20.64
N TRP A 484 2.66 -10.18 -21.17
CA TRP A 484 2.73 -8.93 -21.93
C TRP A 484 2.39 -7.65 -21.15
N GLY A 485 2.41 -7.68 -19.80
CA GLY A 485 2.09 -6.50 -18.98
C GLY A 485 0.59 -6.23 -18.84
N MET A 486 -0.25 -7.15 -19.33
CA MET A 486 -1.69 -7.18 -19.07
C MET A 486 -1.96 -7.52 -17.60
N LEU A 487 -3.16 -7.19 -17.15
CA LEU A 487 -3.60 -7.42 -15.77
C LEU A 487 -5.03 -7.93 -15.78
N ALA A 488 -5.32 -8.98 -15.01
CA ALA A 488 -6.68 -9.34 -14.67
C ALA A 488 -6.98 -8.87 -13.24
N HIS A 489 -8.19 -8.38 -13.02
CA HIS A 489 -8.68 -8.00 -11.70
C HIS A 489 -10.05 -8.64 -11.49
N GLY A 490 -10.23 -9.28 -10.34
CA GLY A 490 -11.49 -9.87 -9.94
C GLY A 490 -11.88 -9.42 -8.55
N ARG A 491 -13.13 -9.00 -8.38
CA ARG A 491 -13.71 -8.62 -7.10
C ARG A 491 -15.02 -9.37 -6.87
N LEU A 492 -15.14 -9.99 -5.72
CA LEU A 492 -16.36 -10.63 -5.24
C LEU A 492 -16.75 -10.00 -3.91
N THR A 493 -18.00 -9.54 -3.82
CA THR A 493 -18.62 -9.10 -2.57
C THR A 493 -19.81 -10.00 -2.30
N GLY A 494 -19.94 -10.52 -1.08
CA GLY A 494 -21.11 -11.26 -0.63
C GLY A 494 -21.64 -10.65 0.67
N GLN A 495 -22.96 -10.63 0.82
CA GLN A 495 -23.64 -10.25 2.04
C GLN A 495 -24.68 -11.30 2.40
N TYR A 496 -24.70 -11.67 3.68
CA TYR A 496 -25.73 -12.53 4.25
C TYR A 496 -26.26 -11.91 5.54
N SER A 497 -27.57 -11.89 5.70
CA SER A 497 -28.26 -11.42 6.89
C SER A 497 -29.29 -12.44 7.35
N THR A 498 -29.53 -12.45 8.66
CA THR A 498 -30.63 -13.22 9.26
C THR A 498 -31.97 -12.53 9.16
N ASP A 499 -31.99 -11.20 8.98
CA ASP A 499 -33.17 -10.36 9.17
C ASP A 499 -33.29 -9.33 8.05
N ASN A 500 -34.46 -8.71 7.91
CA ASN A 500 -34.61 -7.59 6.99
C ASN A 500 -33.83 -6.37 7.52
N LEU A 501 -32.98 -5.80 6.68
CA LEU A 501 -32.07 -4.73 7.09
C LEU A 501 -32.60 -3.36 6.68
N LEU A 502 -32.38 -2.34 7.50
CA LEU A 502 -32.61 -0.95 7.05
C LEU A 502 -31.75 -0.65 5.82
N GLN A 503 -32.22 0.26 4.97
CA GLN A 503 -31.58 0.58 3.68
C GLN A 503 -30.11 0.99 3.79
N SER A 504 -29.67 1.52 4.95
CA SER A 504 -28.28 1.88 5.22
C SER A 504 -27.34 0.67 5.34
N GLU A 505 -27.89 -0.51 5.64
CA GLU A 505 -27.17 -1.76 5.87
C GLU A 505 -27.32 -2.76 4.72
N GLN A 506 -28.28 -2.53 3.82
CA GLN A 506 -28.50 -3.36 2.64
C GLN A 506 -27.36 -3.21 1.62
N LEU A 507 -27.10 -4.30 0.90
CA LEU A 507 -26.19 -4.30 -0.24
C LEU A 507 -26.87 -3.58 -1.42
N GLY A 508 -26.21 -2.58 -2.00
CA GLY A 508 -26.71 -1.85 -3.18
C GLY A 508 -26.23 -2.47 -4.50
N PHE A 509 -27.11 -2.48 -5.50
CA PHE A 509 -26.86 -3.03 -6.82
C PHE A 509 -27.09 -1.97 -7.91
N GLY A 510 -26.18 -1.92 -8.88
CA GLY A 510 -26.13 -0.89 -9.93
C GLY A 510 -25.28 0.31 -9.53
N GLY A 511 -24.61 0.91 -10.51
CA GLY A 511 -23.64 1.99 -10.32
C GLY A 511 -22.19 1.58 -10.58
N TYR A 512 -21.29 2.56 -10.47
CA TYR A 512 -19.89 2.41 -10.89
C TYR A 512 -19.13 1.37 -10.05
N SER A 513 -19.50 1.23 -8.77
CA SER A 513 -18.81 0.38 -7.78
C SER A 513 -19.42 -1.02 -7.65
N SER A 514 -20.49 -1.31 -8.40
CA SER A 514 -21.19 -2.59 -8.36
C SER A 514 -21.37 -3.19 -9.77
N VAL A 515 -22.52 -2.99 -10.42
CA VAL A 515 -22.82 -3.49 -11.76
C VAL A 515 -22.91 -2.31 -12.73
N ARG A 516 -21.78 -2.03 -13.40
CA ARG A 516 -21.64 -0.88 -14.31
C ARG A 516 -22.51 -1.10 -15.54
N GLY A 517 -23.35 -0.14 -15.90
CA GLY A 517 -24.39 -0.33 -16.93
C GLY A 517 -25.79 -0.10 -16.39
N PHE A 518 -25.94 -0.07 -15.06
CA PHE A 518 -27.16 0.29 -14.35
C PHE A 518 -26.97 1.60 -13.59
N PRO A 519 -28.04 2.41 -13.40
CA PRO A 519 -28.02 3.56 -12.51
C PRO A 519 -27.57 3.18 -11.09
N GLU A 520 -27.00 4.16 -10.38
CA GLU A 520 -26.57 4.01 -8.99
C GLU A 520 -27.74 3.52 -8.12
N ARG A 521 -27.52 2.39 -7.41
CA ARG A 521 -28.50 1.79 -6.49
C ARG A 521 -29.87 1.48 -7.12
N SER A 522 -29.85 0.93 -8.33
CA SER A 522 -31.04 0.42 -9.04
C SER A 522 -31.95 -0.47 -8.19
N PHE A 523 -31.36 -1.31 -7.33
CA PHE A 523 -32.08 -2.00 -6.25
C PHE A 523 -31.14 -2.29 -5.07
N ARG A 524 -31.69 -2.81 -3.96
CA ARG A 524 -30.95 -3.20 -2.75
C ARG A 524 -31.38 -4.60 -2.30
N GLY A 525 -30.54 -5.29 -1.55
CA GLY A 525 -30.86 -6.59 -0.95
C GLY A 525 -30.27 -6.74 0.44
N ASP A 526 -30.96 -7.48 1.31
CA ASP A 526 -30.46 -7.87 2.63
C ASP A 526 -29.39 -8.97 2.47
N ASN A 527 -29.64 -9.89 1.54
CA ASN A 527 -28.76 -10.95 1.10
C ASN A 527 -28.36 -10.74 -0.36
N GLY A 528 -27.15 -11.17 -0.74
CA GLY A 528 -26.75 -11.16 -2.14
C GLY A 528 -25.25 -11.19 -2.40
N TRP A 529 -24.89 -11.14 -3.67
CA TRP A 529 -23.50 -11.11 -4.11
C TRP A 529 -23.31 -10.22 -5.34
N LEU A 530 -22.11 -9.65 -5.47
CA LEU A 530 -21.63 -8.87 -6.60
C LEU A 530 -20.31 -9.46 -7.09
N LEU A 531 -20.18 -9.66 -8.40
CA LEU A 531 -18.96 -10.12 -9.05
C LEU A 531 -18.56 -9.10 -10.13
N SER A 532 -17.32 -8.64 -10.10
CA SER A 532 -16.70 -7.84 -11.15
C SER A 532 -15.45 -8.55 -11.63
N LEU A 533 -15.33 -8.73 -12.96
CA LEU A 533 -14.16 -9.29 -13.61
C LEU A 533 -13.68 -8.33 -14.69
N GLU A 534 -12.41 -7.96 -14.64
CA GLU A 534 -11.80 -6.95 -15.51
C GLU A 534 -10.51 -7.46 -16.13
N LEU A 535 -10.28 -7.08 -17.38
CA LEU A 535 -9.04 -7.35 -18.11
C LEU A 535 -8.48 -6.04 -18.66
N TYR A 536 -7.27 -5.71 -18.23
CA TYR A 536 -6.56 -4.50 -18.57
C TYR A 536 -5.50 -4.73 -19.65
N SER A 537 -5.37 -3.74 -20.53
CA SER A 537 -4.25 -3.63 -21.45
C SER A 537 -2.92 -3.41 -20.71
N PRO A 538 -1.77 -3.61 -21.38
CA PRO A 538 -0.50 -3.10 -20.89
C PRO A 538 -0.55 -1.58 -20.70
N ALA A 539 0.27 -1.07 -19.78
CA ALA A 539 0.40 0.36 -19.54
C ALA A 539 0.99 1.08 -20.76
N ILE A 540 0.38 2.23 -21.09
CA ILE A 540 0.82 3.15 -22.14
C ILE A 540 1.21 4.48 -21.50
N HIS A 541 2.29 5.11 -21.96
CA HIS A 541 2.84 6.33 -21.36
C HIS A 541 2.87 7.50 -22.37
N PRO A 542 1.71 8.00 -22.84
CA PRO A 542 1.65 8.96 -23.94
C PRO A 542 2.29 10.31 -23.62
N LEU A 543 2.08 10.91 -22.45
CA LEU A 543 2.63 12.23 -22.11
C LEU A 543 4.11 12.18 -21.81
N GLY A 544 4.58 11.17 -21.07
CA GLY A 544 6.00 10.94 -20.84
C GLY A 544 6.79 10.78 -22.14
N HIS A 545 6.14 10.28 -23.20
CA HIS A 545 6.74 10.15 -24.53
C HIS A 545 6.64 11.42 -25.38
N LEU A 546 5.48 12.08 -25.42
CA LEU A 546 5.23 13.24 -26.29
C LEU A 546 5.86 14.53 -25.75
N LEU A 547 5.99 14.66 -24.43
CA LEU A 547 6.47 15.86 -23.74
C LEU A 547 7.54 15.54 -22.68
N PRO A 548 8.66 14.88 -23.05
CA PRO A 548 9.67 14.43 -22.09
C PRO A 548 10.34 15.59 -21.35
N SER A 549 10.36 16.79 -21.95
CA SER A 549 10.90 18.00 -21.31
C SER A 549 10.08 18.51 -20.12
N LEU A 550 8.82 18.07 -19.98
CA LEU A 550 7.97 18.42 -18.84
C LEU A 550 8.18 17.48 -17.64
N GLY A 551 8.88 16.35 -17.83
CA GLY A 551 9.17 15.40 -16.77
C GLY A 551 7.94 14.70 -16.18
N TRP A 552 6.83 14.66 -16.94
CA TRP A 552 5.60 14.00 -16.50
C TRP A 552 5.73 12.48 -16.61
N ALA A 553 5.35 11.78 -15.55
CA ALA A 553 5.09 10.35 -15.57
C ALA A 553 3.59 10.14 -15.74
N ASP A 554 3.15 9.22 -16.59
CA ASP A 554 1.73 8.96 -16.81
C ASP A 554 1.48 7.49 -17.14
N GLU A 555 0.33 6.93 -16.77
CA GLU A 555 -0.04 5.54 -17.06
C GLU A 555 -1.49 5.49 -17.56
N LEU A 556 -1.66 5.18 -18.85
CA LEU A 556 -2.94 4.95 -19.51
C LEU A 556 -3.17 3.45 -19.69
N ARG A 557 -4.34 2.97 -19.28
CA ARG A 557 -4.83 1.61 -19.56
C ARG A 557 -6.23 1.62 -20.09
N PHE A 558 -6.49 0.73 -21.03
CA PHE A 558 -7.83 0.35 -21.46
C PHE A 558 -8.22 -0.93 -20.73
N LEU A 559 -9.51 -1.12 -20.50
CA LEU A 559 -10.05 -2.34 -19.92
C LEU A 559 -11.32 -2.79 -20.61
N ILE A 560 -11.60 -4.08 -20.49
CA ILE A 560 -12.91 -4.68 -20.70
C ILE A 560 -13.38 -5.31 -19.40
N PHE A 561 -14.69 -5.33 -19.15
CA PHE A 561 -15.23 -5.88 -17.91
C PHE A 561 -16.55 -6.62 -18.12
N THR A 562 -16.89 -7.43 -17.12
CA THR A 562 -18.24 -7.94 -16.90
C THR A 562 -18.57 -7.89 -15.41
N ASP A 563 -19.77 -7.39 -15.11
CA ASP A 563 -20.27 -7.29 -13.74
C ASP A 563 -21.58 -8.04 -13.60
N TRP A 564 -21.79 -8.67 -12.45
CA TRP A 564 -22.98 -9.45 -12.14
C TRP A 564 -23.37 -9.22 -10.69
N GLY A 565 -24.66 -9.21 -10.42
CA GLY A 565 -25.18 -9.08 -9.07
C GLY A 565 -26.51 -9.78 -8.92
N SER A 566 -26.70 -10.44 -7.78
CA SER A 566 -27.98 -11.02 -7.38
C SER A 566 -28.26 -10.68 -5.93
N GLY A 567 -29.49 -10.29 -5.60
CA GLY A 567 -29.87 -9.98 -4.23
C GLY A 567 -31.35 -10.18 -3.96
N SER A 568 -31.69 -10.31 -2.69
CA SER A 568 -33.03 -10.58 -2.19
C SER A 568 -33.25 -9.96 -0.81
N ALA A 569 -34.50 -9.89 -0.37
CA ALA A 569 -34.83 -9.68 1.04
C ALA A 569 -34.42 -10.91 1.89
N SER A 570 -34.32 -10.75 3.21
CA SER A 570 -34.10 -11.88 4.12
C SER A 570 -35.42 -12.62 4.41
N GLU A 571 -36.48 -11.85 4.63
CA GLU A 571 -37.84 -12.32 4.84
C GLU A 571 -38.80 -11.63 3.86
N GLU A 572 -39.61 -12.44 3.19
CA GLU A 572 -40.63 -12.01 2.24
C GLU A 572 -41.88 -11.50 2.96
N PHE A 573 -42.40 -10.34 2.53
CA PHE A 573 -43.63 -9.75 3.05
C PHE A 573 -44.47 -9.25 1.89
N ALA A 574 -45.78 -9.51 1.94
CA ALA A 574 -46.70 -9.05 0.89
C ALA A 574 -46.54 -7.54 0.63
N ALA A 575 -46.21 -7.19 -0.63
CA ALA A 575 -45.90 -5.86 -1.15
C ALA A 575 -44.45 -5.36 -0.96
N ASP A 576 -43.48 -6.20 -0.57
CA ASP A 576 -42.06 -5.89 -0.83
C ASP A 576 -41.75 -6.17 -2.32
N PRO A 577 -41.32 -5.17 -3.11
CA PRO A 577 -40.96 -5.37 -4.52
C PRO A 577 -39.75 -6.31 -4.73
N LEU A 578 -39.13 -6.81 -3.67
CA LEU A 578 -38.05 -7.81 -3.67
C LEU A 578 -38.50 -9.20 -3.18
N ASP A 579 -39.79 -9.51 -3.25
CA ASP A 579 -40.34 -10.85 -2.92
C ASP A 579 -39.68 -11.99 -3.73
N ASP A 580 -39.02 -11.69 -4.87
CA ASP A 580 -38.24 -12.64 -5.68
C ASP A 580 -36.78 -12.19 -5.86
N ASP A 581 -35.86 -13.16 -6.00
CA ASP A 581 -34.43 -12.95 -6.31
C ASP A 581 -34.23 -12.03 -7.53
N GLN A 582 -33.64 -10.85 -7.34
CA GLN A 582 -33.33 -9.92 -8.42
C GLN A 582 -31.90 -10.13 -8.92
N THR A 583 -31.73 -10.34 -10.22
CA THR A 583 -30.40 -10.49 -10.86
C THR A 583 -30.20 -9.44 -11.95
N ILE A 584 -29.03 -8.78 -11.92
CA ILE A 584 -28.58 -7.88 -12.97
C ILE A 584 -27.18 -8.26 -13.45
N GLY A 585 -26.87 -7.92 -14.70
CA GLY A 585 -25.57 -8.21 -15.28
C GLY A 585 -25.24 -7.30 -16.45
N SER A 586 -23.96 -7.02 -16.61
CA SER A 586 -23.45 -6.12 -17.63
C SER A 586 -22.11 -6.56 -18.21
N VAL A 587 -21.79 -5.98 -19.36
CA VAL A 587 -20.46 -6.01 -19.97
C VAL A 587 -20.09 -4.61 -20.41
N GLY A 588 -18.80 -4.31 -20.47
CA GLY A 588 -18.40 -2.98 -20.90
C GLY A 588 -16.92 -2.80 -21.18
N VAL A 589 -16.60 -1.55 -21.49
CA VAL A 589 -15.25 -1.09 -21.78
C VAL A 589 -14.93 0.11 -20.90
N GLY A 590 -13.66 0.30 -20.58
CA GLY A 590 -13.22 1.40 -19.74
C GLY A 590 -11.83 1.91 -20.05
N LEU A 591 -11.51 3.03 -19.43
CA LEU A 591 -10.25 3.74 -19.52
C LEU A 591 -9.83 4.19 -18.12
N ARG A 592 -8.55 4.01 -17.79
CA ARG A 592 -7.90 4.53 -16.59
C ARG A 592 -6.69 5.33 -17.02
N TYR A 593 -6.58 6.57 -16.53
CA TYR A 593 -5.44 7.40 -16.83
C TYR A 593 -4.95 8.14 -15.59
N ASP A 594 -3.73 7.81 -15.16
CA ASP A 594 -3.02 8.49 -14.08
C ASP A 594 -1.92 9.39 -14.66
N VAL A 595 -1.84 10.64 -14.22
CA VAL A 595 -0.78 11.58 -14.61
C VAL A 595 -0.12 12.14 -13.35
N ASN A 596 1.15 11.81 -13.20
CA ASN A 596 1.97 11.96 -12.00
C ASN A 596 1.23 11.34 -10.80
N ASP A 597 1.41 11.92 -9.62
CA ASP A 597 0.63 11.58 -8.43
C ASP A 597 -0.57 12.55 -8.23
N ASN A 598 -0.91 13.32 -9.28
CA ASN A 598 -1.80 14.47 -9.16
C ASN A 598 -3.16 14.22 -9.80
N LEU A 599 -3.21 13.75 -11.05
CA LEU A 599 -4.45 13.67 -11.81
C LEU A 599 -4.82 12.22 -12.08
N ARG A 600 -6.10 11.88 -11.87
CA ARG A 600 -6.68 10.57 -12.18
C ARG A 600 -7.98 10.74 -12.94
N LEU A 601 -8.10 10.07 -14.07
CA LEU A 601 -9.31 9.97 -14.88
C LEU A 601 -9.77 8.51 -14.98
N ARG A 602 -11.06 8.27 -14.74
CA ARG A 602 -11.75 7.02 -15.04
C ARG A 602 -12.95 7.31 -15.94
N ILE A 603 -13.14 6.45 -16.93
CA ILE A 603 -14.33 6.43 -17.79
C ILE A 603 -14.71 4.96 -18.00
N ASP A 604 -15.96 4.61 -17.77
CA ASP A 604 -16.51 3.27 -18.01
C ASP A 604 -17.82 3.39 -18.78
N TYR A 605 -18.03 2.52 -19.75
CA TYR A 605 -19.27 2.40 -20.49
C TYR A 605 -19.80 0.97 -20.38
N GLY A 606 -20.92 0.81 -19.69
CA GLY A 606 -21.56 -0.48 -19.43
C GLY A 606 -22.83 -0.67 -20.25
N ILE A 607 -23.02 -1.89 -20.73
CA ILE A 607 -24.17 -2.36 -21.49
C ILE A 607 -24.87 -3.43 -20.65
N GLN A 608 -26.16 -3.28 -20.41
CA GLN A 608 -26.95 -4.26 -19.67
C GLN A 608 -27.15 -5.53 -20.52
N VAL A 609 -26.79 -6.68 -19.97
CA VAL A 609 -26.96 -8.01 -20.61
C VAL A 609 -27.95 -8.90 -19.86
N GLN A 610 -28.23 -8.59 -18.60
CA GLN A 610 -29.29 -9.18 -17.79
C GLN A 610 -29.99 -8.04 -17.06
N GLN A 611 -31.26 -7.80 -17.39
CA GLN A 611 -32.09 -6.73 -16.81
C GLN A 611 -32.92 -7.25 -15.64
N LEU A 612 -33.51 -6.33 -14.88
CA LEU A 612 -34.51 -6.64 -13.85
C LEU A 612 -35.79 -7.14 -14.52
N ASP A 613 -36.42 -8.18 -13.95
CA ASP A 613 -37.68 -8.73 -14.47
C ASP A 613 -38.82 -7.72 -14.30
N GLU A 614 -38.89 -7.05 -13.14
CA GLU A 614 -39.74 -5.89 -12.88
C GLU A 614 -38.94 -4.84 -12.09
N PRO A 615 -38.49 -3.73 -12.72
CA PRO A 615 -37.71 -2.73 -12.01
C PRO A 615 -38.58 -2.06 -10.92
N PRO A 616 -38.12 -1.99 -9.65
CA PRO A 616 -38.89 -1.45 -8.53
C PRO A 616 -39.13 0.06 -8.63
N PHE A 617 -38.39 0.76 -9.50
CA PHE A 617 -38.51 2.18 -9.77
C PHE A 617 -38.51 2.46 -11.28
N PRO A 618 -39.18 3.53 -11.77
CA PRO A 618 -39.14 3.91 -13.17
C PRO A 618 -37.69 4.21 -13.59
N GLN A 619 -37.10 3.34 -14.41
CA GLN A 619 -35.77 3.60 -14.98
C GLN A 619 -35.87 4.46 -16.24
N GLY A 620 -34.85 5.28 -16.48
CA GLY A 620 -34.65 5.96 -17.76
C GLY A 620 -34.56 4.96 -18.93
N THR A 621 -34.91 5.41 -20.13
CA THR A 621 -35.05 4.56 -21.33
C THR A 621 -33.73 4.03 -21.93
N SER A 622 -32.59 4.12 -21.23
CA SER A 622 -31.29 3.73 -21.79
C SER A 622 -30.78 2.41 -21.21
N ASP A 623 -30.63 1.40 -22.06
CA ASP A 623 -30.03 0.09 -21.76
C ASP A 623 -28.52 0.15 -21.43
N ASN A 624 -27.94 1.36 -21.34
CA ASN A 624 -26.50 1.58 -21.19
C ASN A 624 -26.24 2.72 -20.20
N GLN A 625 -25.12 2.65 -19.48
CA GLN A 625 -24.68 3.70 -18.56
C GLN A 625 -23.21 4.07 -18.75
N THR A 626 -22.90 5.35 -18.55
CA THR A 626 -21.53 5.87 -18.56
C THR A 626 -21.17 6.32 -17.16
N HIS A 627 -20.04 5.86 -16.63
CA HIS A 627 -19.49 6.35 -15.37
C HIS A 627 -18.20 7.12 -15.64
N ILE A 628 -18.08 8.30 -15.06
CA ILE A 628 -16.94 9.21 -15.20
C ILE A 628 -16.45 9.57 -13.81
N GLY A 629 -15.15 9.65 -13.64
CA GLY A 629 -14.54 10.22 -12.44
C GLY A 629 -13.24 10.92 -12.75
N LEU A 630 -13.07 12.08 -12.16
CA LEU A 630 -11.88 12.91 -12.26
C LEU A 630 -11.46 13.30 -10.85
N ALA A 631 -10.22 13.02 -10.47
CA ALA A 631 -9.65 13.45 -9.20
C ALA A 631 -8.35 14.19 -9.44
N TRP A 632 -8.17 15.30 -8.73
CA TRP A 632 -6.94 16.09 -8.74
C TRP A 632 -6.45 16.33 -7.31
N THR A 633 -5.22 15.91 -7.02
CA THR A 633 -4.48 16.17 -5.77
C THR A 633 -3.35 17.17 -6.01
N PHE A 634 -3.13 18.11 -5.09
CA PHE A 634 -2.09 19.15 -5.19
C PHE A 634 -1.35 19.43 -3.88
#